data_AF-A0A3D1X550-F1
#
_entry.id   AF-A0A3D1X550-F1
#
_cell.length_a   1.000
_cell.length_b   1.000
_cell.length_c   1.000
_cell.angle_alpha   90.00
_cell.angle_beta   90.00
_cell.angle_gamma   90.00
#
_symmetry.space_group_name_H-M   'P 1'
#
loop_
_entity.id
_entity.type
_entity.pdbx_description
1 polymer ?
#
loop_
_entity_poly.entity_id
_entity_poly.type
_entity_poly.pdbx_seq_one_letter_code
_entity_poly.pdbx_strand_id
1 'polypeptide(L)'
;MKKIFLSAILAGMVIGFGGTVFLSVENTVIGSLFFTIGLFVVCTRGLHLFTGKVCYLFDNDAAYAKTLPVIWFGNLAGTAIIAALEQFTRLASLDARAQAICALKLSEPLFGAFILAIFCNVMIYIGVEGYRSNPHELGKYLALFFGVCVFILCGFEHCVANMYYFTMGGAWSGRAILYLLVMTLGNAVGGVIGPVTRKILTK
;
A
#
# COMPACT_ATOMS: atom_id res chain seq x y z
N MET A 1 -11.57 4.60 -17.77
CA MET A 1 -10.61 3.49 -17.54
C MET A 1 -9.15 3.86 -17.86
N LYS A 2 -8.78 4.29 -19.08
CA LYS A 2 -7.37 4.60 -19.43
C LYS A 2 -6.66 5.59 -18.49
N LYS A 3 -7.27 6.74 -18.19
CA LYS A 3 -6.73 7.74 -17.26
C LYS A 3 -6.53 7.20 -15.83
N ILE A 4 -7.48 6.39 -15.34
CA ILE A 4 -7.42 5.76 -14.02
C ILE A 4 -6.25 4.77 -13.97
N PHE A 5 -6.09 3.95 -15.00
CA PHE A 5 -5.01 2.97 -15.07
C PHE A 5 -3.63 3.65 -15.08
N LEU A 6 -3.44 4.72 -15.87
CA LEU A 6 -2.19 5.49 -15.86
C LEU A 6 -1.92 6.12 -14.48
N SER A 7 -2.94 6.71 -13.86
CA SER A 7 -2.82 7.25 -12.51
C SER A 7 -2.49 6.18 -11.47
N ALA A 8 -2.99 4.96 -11.66
CA ALA A 8 -2.70 3.82 -10.81
C ALA A 8 -1.29 3.26 -11.02
N ILE A 9 -0.75 3.29 -12.24
CA ILE A 9 0.66 3.01 -12.50
C ILE A 9 1.53 4.00 -11.72
N LEU A 10 1.25 5.30 -11.85
CA LEU A 10 2.01 6.33 -11.11
C LEU A 10 1.91 6.14 -9.59
N ALA A 11 0.73 5.80 -9.06
CA ALA A 11 0.57 5.46 -7.65
C ALA A 11 1.43 4.25 -7.25
N GLY A 12 1.44 3.18 -8.06
CA GLY A 12 2.30 2.03 -7.84
C GLY A 12 3.79 2.40 -7.84
N MET A 13 4.23 3.24 -8.78
CA MET A 13 5.61 3.69 -8.87
C MET A 13 6.06 4.45 -7.62
N VAL A 14 5.24 5.38 -7.10
CA VAL A 14 5.61 6.15 -5.90
C VAL A 14 5.58 5.30 -4.62
N ILE A 15 4.72 4.28 -4.53
CA ILE A 15 4.83 3.26 -3.47
C ILE A 15 6.08 2.42 -3.65
N GLY A 16 6.45 2.09 -4.89
CA GLY A 16 7.72 1.45 -5.24
C GLY A 16 8.92 2.21 -4.68
N PHE A 17 9.01 3.52 -4.96
CA PHE A 17 10.06 4.37 -4.39
C PHE A 17 10.07 4.41 -2.86
N GLY A 18 8.89 4.36 -2.22
CA GLY A 18 8.81 4.18 -0.76
C GLY A 18 9.49 2.88 -0.32
N GLY A 19 9.20 1.78 -1.02
CA GLY A 19 9.85 0.48 -0.83
C GLY A 19 11.36 0.54 -1.03
N THR A 20 11.82 1.22 -2.08
CA THR A 20 13.25 1.42 -2.38
C THR A 20 13.97 2.08 -1.21
N VAL A 21 13.41 3.16 -0.65
CA VAL A 21 14.03 3.85 0.48
C VAL A 21 14.03 2.96 1.72
N PHE A 22 12.94 2.23 1.99
CA PHE A 22 12.90 1.30 3.11
C PHE A 22 13.95 0.20 3.01
N LEU A 23 14.17 -0.36 1.80
CA LEU A 23 15.22 -1.34 1.57
C LEU A 23 16.63 -0.73 1.63
N SER A 24 16.79 0.55 1.27
CA SER A 24 18.09 1.25 1.26
C SER A 24 18.58 1.67 2.65
N VAL A 25 17.68 1.77 3.64
CA VAL A 25 18.02 2.28 4.99
C VAL A 25 18.02 1.13 6.00
N GLU A 26 19.17 0.82 6.59
CA GLU A 26 19.31 -0.28 7.56
C GLU A 26 18.41 -0.11 8.78
N ASN A 27 18.33 1.12 9.31
CA ASN A 27 17.46 1.43 10.43
C ASN A 27 15.99 1.47 9.98
N THR A 28 15.21 0.48 10.43
CA THR A 28 13.79 0.32 10.07
C THR A 28 12.93 1.51 10.49
N VAL A 29 13.27 2.21 11.58
CA VAL A 29 12.59 3.43 11.99
C VAL A 29 12.78 4.51 10.93
N ILE A 30 14.02 4.82 10.59
CA ILE A 30 14.32 5.85 9.57
C ILE A 30 13.72 5.46 8.21
N GLY A 31 13.83 4.19 7.81
CA GLY A 31 13.20 3.68 6.59
C GLY A 31 11.68 3.88 6.59
N SER A 32 11.00 3.61 7.70
CA SER A 32 9.55 3.79 7.83
C SER A 32 9.13 5.26 7.69
N LEU A 33 9.91 6.19 8.26
CA LEU A 33 9.65 7.63 8.14
C LEU A 33 9.67 8.07 6.68
N PHE A 34 10.70 7.68 5.93
CA PHE A 34 10.86 8.08 4.53
C PHE A 34 9.94 7.34 3.56
N PHE A 35 9.45 6.14 3.90
CA PHE A 35 8.42 5.45 3.10
C PHE A 35 7.16 6.31 2.92
N THR A 36 6.87 7.22 3.87
CA THR A 36 5.76 8.17 3.82
C THR A 36 5.66 8.94 2.50
N ILE A 37 6.79 9.15 1.79
CA ILE A 37 6.79 9.81 0.48
C ILE A 37 5.78 9.20 -0.50
N GLY A 38 5.58 7.88 -0.45
CA GLY A 38 4.64 7.18 -1.32
C GLY A 38 3.22 7.66 -1.13
N LEU A 39 2.67 7.56 0.09
CA LEU A 39 1.30 7.99 0.36
C LEU A 39 1.15 9.52 0.27
N PHE A 40 2.18 10.27 0.66
CA PHE A 40 2.21 11.72 0.51
C PHE A 40 1.98 12.15 -0.94
N VAL A 41 2.73 11.59 -1.90
CA VAL A 41 2.58 11.93 -3.32
C VAL A 41 1.24 11.42 -3.86
N VAL A 42 0.79 10.23 -3.47
CA VAL A 42 -0.53 9.70 -3.86
C VAL A 42 -1.64 10.68 -3.48
N CYS A 43 -1.66 11.15 -2.23
CA CYS A 43 -2.73 12.03 -1.74
C CYS A 43 -2.64 13.45 -2.30
N THR A 44 -1.44 14.04 -2.35
CA THR A 44 -1.23 15.41 -2.86
C THR A 44 -1.46 15.54 -4.36
N ARG A 45 -1.24 14.47 -5.13
CA ARG A 45 -1.47 14.43 -6.58
C ARG A 45 -2.78 13.75 -6.99
N GLY A 46 -3.58 13.29 -6.03
CA GLY A 46 -4.86 12.63 -6.30
C GLY A 46 -4.72 11.32 -7.09
N LEU A 47 -3.62 10.59 -6.90
CA LEU A 47 -3.38 9.33 -7.63
C LEU A 47 -4.29 8.21 -7.15
N HIS A 48 -4.42 7.17 -7.98
CA HIS A 48 -5.29 6.04 -7.70
C HIS A 48 -4.50 4.90 -7.05
N LEU A 49 -4.50 4.87 -5.73
CA LEU A 49 -3.95 3.76 -4.94
C LEU A 49 -5.10 2.86 -4.44
N PHE A 50 -5.03 1.56 -4.69
CA PHE A 50 -6.07 0.59 -4.34
C PHE A 50 -6.47 0.68 -2.86
N THR A 51 -5.48 0.63 -1.96
CA THR A 51 -5.67 0.62 -0.50
C THR A 51 -6.32 1.88 0.04
N GLY A 52 -6.11 3.04 -0.61
CA GLY A 52 -6.79 4.29 -0.26
C GLY A 52 -8.17 4.44 -0.91
N LYS A 53 -8.38 3.90 -2.12
CA LYS A 53 -9.65 3.98 -2.85
C LYS A 53 -10.67 2.96 -2.33
N VAL A 54 -10.24 1.75 -1.98
CA VAL A 54 -11.13 0.69 -1.48
C VAL A 54 -11.88 1.09 -0.20
N CYS A 55 -11.32 1.99 0.61
CA CYS A 55 -11.99 2.55 1.79
C CYS A 55 -13.38 3.11 1.46
N TYR A 56 -13.52 3.75 0.30
CA TYR A 56 -14.75 4.44 -0.09
C TYR A 56 -15.68 3.56 -0.94
N LEU A 57 -15.48 2.24 -0.97
CA LEU A 57 -16.29 1.31 -1.77
C LEU A 57 -17.80 1.47 -1.51
N PHE A 58 -18.21 1.49 -0.24
CA PHE A 58 -19.63 1.62 0.14
C PHE A 58 -20.13 3.07 0.19
N ASP A 59 -19.25 4.05 -0.02
CA ASP A 59 -19.60 5.46 -0.17
C ASP A 59 -19.88 5.82 -1.65
N ASN A 60 -19.66 4.89 -2.58
CA ASN A 60 -19.80 5.10 -4.02
C ASN A 60 -20.64 3.99 -4.68
N ASP A 61 -20.85 4.12 -6.00
CA ASP A 61 -21.70 3.24 -6.80
C ASP A 61 -20.94 2.03 -7.39
N ALA A 62 -21.67 1.20 -8.14
CA ALA A 62 -21.09 0.04 -8.82
C ALA A 62 -20.08 0.42 -9.91
N ALA A 63 -20.18 1.62 -10.51
CA ALA A 63 -19.22 2.07 -11.51
C ALA A 63 -17.86 2.35 -10.86
N TYR A 64 -17.84 2.93 -9.66
CA TYR A 64 -16.64 3.08 -8.85
C TYR A 64 -16.03 1.73 -8.48
N ALA A 65 -16.84 0.77 -8.01
CA ALA A 65 -16.36 -0.56 -7.63
C ALA A 65 -15.62 -1.27 -8.78
N LYS A 66 -16.10 -1.12 -10.03
CA LYS A 66 -15.46 -1.66 -11.23
C LYS A 66 -14.09 -1.04 -11.53
N THR A 67 -13.77 0.13 -10.96
CA THR A 67 -12.44 0.74 -11.11
C THR A 67 -11.40 0.09 -10.20
N LEU A 68 -11.79 -0.48 -9.05
CA LEU A 68 -10.84 -0.99 -8.05
C LEU A 68 -9.92 -2.09 -8.58
N PRO A 69 -10.38 -3.10 -9.35
CA PRO A 69 -9.48 -4.08 -9.96
C PRO A 69 -8.50 -3.43 -10.95
N VAL A 70 -8.95 -2.46 -11.74
CA VAL A 70 -8.07 -1.74 -12.68
C VAL A 70 -7.02 -0.92 -11.96
N ILE A 71 -7.39 -0.32 -10.83
CA ILE A 71 -6.44 0.39 -9.96
C ILE A 71 -5.42 -0.59 -9.38
N TRP A 72 -5.87 -1.74 -8.87
CA TRP A 72 -4.99 -2.77 -8.31
C TRP A 72 -3.96 -3.27 -9.35
N PHE A 73 -4.41 -3.57 -10.58
CA PHE A 73 -3.50 -3.97 -11.66
C PHE A 73 -2.56 -2.84 -12.09
N GLY A 74 -3.02 -1.59 -12.08
CA GLY A 74 -2.16 -0.44 -12.35
C GLY A 74 -1.09 -0.29 -11.27
N ASN A 75 -1.44 -0.46 -9.99
CA ASN A 75 -0.48 -0.41 -8.89
C ASN A 75 0.56 -1.54 -8.98
N LEU A 76 0.13 -2.76 -9.35
CA LEU A 76 1.03 -3.88 -9.62
C LEU A 76 2.00 -3.56 -10.76
N ALA A 77 1.50 -3.04 -11.88
CA ALA A 77 2.35 -2.64 -13.01
C ALA A 77 3.36 -1.55 -12.60
N GLY A 78 2.92 -0.53 -11.87
CA GLY A 78 3.79 0.56 -11.41
C GLY A 78 4.90 0.11 -10.46
N THR A 79 4.57 -0.73 -9.49
CA THR A 79 5.57 -1.29 -8.56
C THR A 79 6.54 -2.23 -9.27
N ALA A 80 6.05 -3.06 -10.19
CA ALA A 80 6.88 -3.94 -10.99
C ALA A 80 7.83 -3.17 -11.92
N ILE A 81 7.39 -2.07 -12.54
CA ILE A 81 8.25 -1.20 -13.36
C ILE A 81 9.41 -0.66 -12.53
N ILE A 82 9.14 -0.12 -11.32
CA ILE A 82 10.22 0.42 -10.47
C ILE A 82 11.20 -0.67 -10.08
N ALA A 83 10.73 -1.80 -9.53
CA ALA A 83 11.60 -2.90 -9.15
C ALA A 83 12.43 -3.43 -10.34
N ALA A 84 11.81 -3.61 -11.51
CA ALA A 84 12.51 -4.09 -12.70
C ALA A 84 13.56 -3.10 -13.21
N LEU A 85 13.29 -1.79 -13.18
CA LEU A 85 14.28 -0.77 -13.55
C LEU A 85 15.44 -0.71 -12.56
N GLU A 86 15.18 -0.88 -11.27
CA GLU A 86 16.20 -0.88 -10.21
C GLU A 86 17.23 -2.00 -10.37
N GLN A 87 16.82 -3.15 -10.92
CA GLN A 87 17.69 -4.29 -11.25
C GLN A 87 18.77 -3.94 -12.29
N PHE A 88 18.58 -2.90 -13.10
CA PHE A 88 19.60 -2.42 -14.05
C PHE A 88 20.52 -1.35 -13.46
N THR A 89 20.49 -1.16 -12.14
CA THR A 89 21.27 -0.12 -11.44
C THR A 89 22.04 -0.72 -10.27
N ARG A 90 22.83 0.11 -9.56
CA ARG A 90 23.45 -0.29 -8.29
C ARG A 90 22.46 -0.75 -7.20
N LEU A 91 21.17 -0.44 -7.36
CA LEU A 91 20.11 -0.84 -6.42
C LEU A 91 19.69 -2.30 -6.59
N ALA A 92 20.19 -3.02 -7.61
CA ALA A 92 19.96 -4.45 -7.77
C ALA A 92 20.27 -5.24 -6.49
N SER A 93 21.29 -4.82 -5.73
CA SER A 93 21.70 -5.42 -4.44
C SER A 93 20.66 -5.33 -3.32
N LEU A 94 19.59 -4.55 -3.48
CA LEU A 94 18.47 -4.52 -2.53
C LEU A 94 17.61 -5.80 -2.61
N ASP A 95 17.79 -6.63 -3.65
CA ASP A 95 17.12 -7.90 -3.85
C ASP A 95 17.27 -8.86 -2.66
N ALA A 96 18.46 -8.95 -2.06
CA ALA A 96 18.74 -9.82 -0.92
C ALA A 96 17.89 -9.44 0.29
N ARG A 97 17.75 -8.13 0.57
CA ARG A 97 16.89 -7.64 1.65
C ARG A 97 15.42 -7.83 1.31
N ALA A 98 15.03 -7.61 0.06
CA ALA A 98 13.67 -7.88 -0.39
C ALA A 98 13.32 -9.37 -0.25
N GLN A 99 14.23 -10.29 -0.59
CA GLN A 99 14.07 -11.74 -0.41
C GLN A 99 13.86 -12.13 1.05
N ALA A 100 14.64 -11.57 1.98
CA ALA A 100 14.46 -11.81 3.41
C ALA A 100 13.07 -11.35 3.90
N ILE A 101 12.62 -10.17 3.47
CA ILE A 101 11.26 -9.69 3.75
C ILE A 101 10.21 -10.63 3.15
N CYS A 102 10.38 -11.05 1.90
CA CYS A 102 9.45 -11.98 1.25
C CYS A 102 9.38 -13.32 1.98
N ALA A 103 10.50 -13.87 2.43
CA ALA A 103 10.55 -15.12 3.18
C ALA A 103 9.75 -15.04 4.48
N LEU A 104 9.89 -13.94 5.23
CA LEU A 104 9.11 -13.68 6.43
C LEU A 104 7.60 -13.56 6.13
N LYS A 105 7.25 -12.76 5.11
CA LYS A 105 5.84 -12.56 4.72
C LYS A 105 5.16 -13.84 4.27
N LEU A 106 5.89 -14.70 3.56
CA LEU A 106 5.38 -15.97 3.04
C LEU A 106 5.44 -17.10 4.06
N SER A 107 6.11 -16.94 5.21
CA SER A 107 6.10 -17.91 6.31
C SER A 107 4.96 -17.68 7.30
N GLU A 108 4.42 -16.45 7.38
CA GLU A 108 3.26 -16.10 8.20
C GLU A 108 2.05 -16.98 7.84
N PRO A 109 1.31 -17.55 8.81
CA PRO A 109 0.04 -18.21 8.55
C PRO A 109 -0.93 -17.32 7.75
N LEU A 110 -1.64 -17.87 6.77
CA LEU A 110 -2.54 -17.08 5.89
C LEU A 110 -3.56 -16.24 6.68
N PHE A 111 -4.10 -16.78 7.78
CA PHE A 111 -5.02 -16.03 8.64
C PHE A 111 -4.32 -14.88 9.38
N GLY A 112 -3.06 -15.05 9.79
CA GLY A 112 -2.23 -13.99 10.35
C GLY A 112 -1.96 -12.89 9.32
N ALA A 113 -1.54 -13.25 8.10
CA ALA A 113 -1.35 -12.31 7.00
C ALA A 113 -2.63 -11.53 6.65
N PHE A 114 -3.80 -12.18 6.72
CA PHE A 114 -5.09 -11.53 6.55
C PHE A 114 -5.37 -10.48 7.64
N ILE A 115 -5.15 -10.82 8.91
CA ILE A 115 -5.33 -9.90 10.05
C ILE A 115 -4.36 -8.71 9.96
N LEU A 116 -3.07 -8.97 9.71
CA LEU A 116 -2.07 -7.93 9.53
C LEU A 116 -2.44 -6.97 8.39
N ALA A 117 -3.08 -7.48 7.33
CA ALA A 117 -3.57 -6.66 6.24
C ALA A 117 -4.81 -5.80 6.62
N ILE A 118 -5.70 -6.33 7.47
CA ILE A 118 -6.79 -5.52 8.05
C ILE A 118 -6.19 -4.35 8.83
N PHE A 119 -5.25 -4.62 9.74
CA PHE A 119 -4.62 -3.58 10.56
C PHE A 119 -3.90 -2.53 9.72
N CYS A 120 -3.18 -2.97 8.68
CA CYS A 120 -2.57 -2.06 7.72
C CYS A 120 -3.58 -1.05 7.16
N ASN A 121 -4.71 -1.54 6.65
CA ASN A 121 -5.61 -0.67 5.92
C ASN A 121 -6.53 0.17 6.83
N VAL A 122 -6.66 -0.19 8.10
CA VAL A 122 -7.19 0.72 9.13
C VAL A 122 -6.25 1.94 9.27
N MET A 123 -4.93 1.73 9.33
CA MET A 123 -3.97 2.84 9.37
C MET A 123 -3.99 3.67 8.07
N ILE A 124 -4.07 3.01 6.91
CA ILE A 124 -4.22 3.71 5.62
C ILE A 124 -5.49 4.55 5.62
N TYR A 125 -6.62 4.01 6.07
CA TYR A 125 -7.87 4.77 6.18
C TYR A 125 -7.72 6.00 7.07
N ILE A 126 -7.14 5.86 8.27
CA ILE A 126 -6.87 6.99 9.18
C ILE A 126 -6.03 8.07 8.47
N GLY A 127 -4.99 7.66 7.75
CA GLY A 127 -4.14 8.58 7.00
C GLY A 127 -4.89 9.32 5.90
N VAL A 128 -5.54 8.58 4.98
CA VAL A 128 -6.23 9.20 3.82
C VAL A 128 -7.45 10.02 4.23
N GLU A 129 -8.21 9.57 5.24
CA GLU A 129 -9.36 10.30 5.77
C GLU A 129 -8.92 11.54 6.54
N GLY A 130 -7.84 11.43 7.33
CA GLY A 130 -7.24 12.58 8.01
C GLY A 130 -6.72 13.62 7.01
N TYR A 131 -6.08 13.20 5.93
CA TYR A 131 -5.68 14.12 4.85
C TYR A 131 -6.88 14.80 4.18
N ARG A 132 -7.99 14.08 4.01
CA ARG A 132 -9.20 14.59 3.36
C ARG A 132 -10.01 15.55 4.25
N SER A 133 -10.13 15.23 5.54
CA SER A 133 -11.09 15.89 6.44
C SER A 133 -10.47 16.84 7.46
N ASN A 134 -9.15 16.78 7.70
CA ASN A 134 -8.51 17.67 8.66
C ASN A 134 -8.49 19.12 8.12
N PRO A 135 -8.99 20.11 8.89
CA PRO A 135 -9.02 21.50 8.43
C PRO A 135 -7.65 22.18 8.40
N HIS A 136 -6.65 21.63 9.10
CA HIS A 136 -5.31 22.20 9.19
C HIS A 136 -4.33 21.49 8.24
N GLU A 137 -3.63 22.26 7.42
CA GLU A 137 -2.65 21.72 6.44
C GLU A 137 -1.59 20.83 7.09
N LEU A 138 -0.98 21.26 8.19
CA LEU A 138 -0.02 20.43 8.93
C LEU A 138 -0.66 19.12 9.41
N GLY A 139 -1.89 19.18 9.91
CA GLY A 139 -2.64 18.01 10.38
C GLY A 139 -2.91 16.99 9.28
N LYS A 140 -3.16 17.45 8.04
CA LYS A 140 -3.32 16.58 6.87
C LYS A 140 -2.05 15.77 6.59
N TYR A 141 -0.89 16.42 6.57
CA TYR A 141 0.38 15.75 6.29
C TYR A 141 0.83 14.85 7.44
N LEU A 142 0.58 15.25 8.69
CA LEU A 142 0.85 14.40 9.86
C LEU A 142 -0.02 13.14 9.87
N ALA A 143 -1.29 13.22 9.43
CA ALA A 143 -2.14 12.04 9.30
C ALA A 143 -1.54 11.00 8.33
N LEU A 144 -1.02 11.45 7.18
CA LEU A 144 -0.32 10.57 6.24
C LEU A 144 0.96 9.99 6.86
N PHE A 145 1.74 10.83 7.53
CA PHE A 145 2.99 10.43 8.16
C PHE A 145 2.79 9.35 9.23
N PHE A 146 1.92 9.58 10.22
CA PHE A 146 1.66 8.60 11.27
C PHE A 146 0.96 7.36 10.73
N GLY A 147 0.01 7.52 9.81
CA GLY A 147 -0.65 6.39 9.16
C GLY A 147 0.35 5.44 8.50
N VAL A 148 1.35 5.97 7.79
CA VAL A 148 2.38 5.15 7.14
C VAL A 148 3.41 4.59 8.11
N CYS A 149 4.00 5.43 8.97
CA CYS A 149 5.09 5.01 9.85
C CYS A 149 4.65 3.88 10.78
N VAL A 150 3.44 3.98 11.34
CA VAL A 150 2.92 2.98 12.29
C VAL A 150 2.74 1.62 11.62
N PHE A 151 2.11 1.55 10.44
CA PHE A 151 1.87 0.23 9.83
C PHE A 151 3.17 -0.48 9.46
N ILE A 152 4.21 0.26 9.05
CA ILE A 152 5.51 -0.31 8.70
C ILE A 152 6.23 -0.79 9.95
N LEU A 153 6.29 0.03 10.99
CA LEU A 153 6.95 -0.31 12.26
C LEU A 153 6.30 -1.51 12.94
N CYS A 154 4.97 -1.63 12.83
CA CYS A 154 4.22 -2.77 13.36
C CYS A 154 4.29 -4.03 12.48
N GLY A 155 4.93 -3.96 11.30
CA GLY A 155 5.05 -5.10 10.40
C GLY A 155 3.74 -5.51 9.74
N PHE A 156 2.80 -4.58 9.54
CA PHE A 156 1.52 -4.88 8.89
C PHE A 156 1.66 -5.13 7.38
N GLU A 157 0.65 -5.75 6.79
CA GLU A 157 0.70 -6.21 5.40
C GLU A 157 -0.02 -5.25 4.45
N HIS A 158 0.72 -4.60 3.56
CA HIS A 158 0.19 -3.69 2.54
C HIS A 158 0.33 -4.30 1.15
N CYS A 159 -0.78 -4.70 0.51
CA CYS A 159 -0.74 -5.47 -0.73
C CYS A 159 0.08 -4.79 -1.83
N VAL A 160 -0.03 -3.47 -2.01
CA VAL A 160 0.74 -2.75 -3.05
C VAL A 160 2.22 -2.65 -2.72
N ALA A 161 2.60 -2.51 -1.44
CA ALA A 161 4.02 -2.50 -1.07
C ALA A 161 4.62 -3.90 -1.28
N ASN A 162 3.84 -4.94 -0.98
CA ASN A 162 4.25 -6.33 -1.21
C ASN A 162 4.42 -6.65 -2.69
N MET A 163 3.67 -6.03 -3.60
CA MET A 163 3.92 -6.17 -5.05
C MET A 163 5.34 -5.71 -5.43
N TYR A 164 5.80 -4.60 -4.83
CA TYR A 164 7.18 -4.13 -5.00
C TYR A 164 8.18 -5.12 -4.41
N TYR A 165 8.01 -5.53 -3.14
CA TYR A 165 8.95 -6.47 -2.50
C TYR A 165 9.01 -7.82 -3.22
N PHE A 166 7.87 -8.38 -3.65
CA PHE A 166 7.82 -9.64 -4.38
C PHE A 166 8.51 -9.54 -5.74
N THR A 167 8.40 -8.39 -6.42
CA THR A 167 9.11 -8.17 -7.68
C THR A 167 10.60 -7.96 -7.46
N MET A 168 10.98 -7.10 -6.51
CA MET A 168 12.38 -6.78 -6.21
C MET A 168 13.15 -8.00 -5.69
N GLY A 169 12.51 -8.83 -4.89
CA GLY A 169 13.10 -10.07 -4.37
C GLY A 169 12.96 -11.28 -5.30
N GLY A 170 12.32 -11.15 -6.46
CA GLY A 170 12.07 -12.28 -7.37
C GLY A 170 11.23 -13.41 -6.75
N ALA A 171 10.32 -13.08 -5.82
CA ALA A 171 9.59 -14.05 -4.99
C ALA A 171 8.26 -14.52 -5.59
N TRP A 172 7.92 -14.07 -6.81
CA TRP A 172 6.67 -14.45 -7.46
C TRP A 172 6.56 -15.96 -7.66
N SER A 173 5.50 -16.53 -7.10
CA SER A 173 5.16 -17.96 -7.15
C SER A 173 3.65 -18.11 -6.93
N GLY A 174 3.09 -19.31 -7.16
CA GLY A 174 1.69 -19.59 -6.82
C GLY A 174 1.36 -19.27 -5.35
N ARG A 175 2.32 -19.54 -4.44
CA ARG A 175 2.21 -19.17 -3.02
C ARG A 175 2.16 -17.65 -2.84
N ALA A 176 3.06 -16.90 -3.46
CA ALA A 176 3.07 -15.44 -3.35
C ALA A 176 1.79 -14.79 -3.90
N ILE A 177 1.24 -15.32 -5.00
CA ILE A 177 -0.04 -14.88 -5.55
C ILE A 177 -1.17 -15.12 -4.55
N LEU A 178 -1.25 -16.31 -3.95
CA LEU A 178 -2.23 -16.61 -2.91
C LEU A 178 -2.14 -15.63 -1.74
N TYR A 179 -0.93 -15.41 -1.20
CA TYR A 179 -0.70 -14.47 -0.10
C TYR A 179 -1.11 -13.04 -0.48
N LEU A 180 -0.76 -12.59 -1.68
CA LEU A 180 -1.12 -11.26 -2.15
C LEU A 180 -2.64 -11.07 -2.24
N LEU A 181 -3.38 -12.09 -2.70
CA LEU A 181 -4.84 -12.05 -2.75
C LEU A 181 -5.45 -12.02 -1.35
N VAL A 182 -4.93 -12.83 -0.42
CA VAL A 182 -5.37 -12.82 0.98
C VAL A 182 -5.11 -11.46 1.63
N MET A 183 -3.92 -10.89 1.46
CA MET A 183 -3.58 -9.56 1.96
C MET A 183 -4.43 -8.47 1.30
N THR A 184 -4.71 -8.58 0.00
CA THR A 184 -5.60 -7.65 -0.72
C THR A 184 -7.01 -7.67 -0.12
N LEU A 185 -7.55 -8.86 0.19
CA LEU A 185 -8.85 -9.00 0.84
C LEU A 185 -8.83 -8.40 2.25
N GLY A 186 -7.79 -8.70 3.04
CA GLY A 186 -7.61 -8.11 4.38
C GLY A 186 -7.54 -6.59 4.32
N ASN A 187 -6.78 -6.03 3.36
CA ASN A 187 -6.73 -4.59 3.16
C ASN A 187 -8.10 -4.01 2.77
N ALA A 188 -8.85 -4.67 1.89
CA ALA A 188 -10.20 -4.22 1.54
C ALA A 188 -11.12 -4.18 2.77
N VAL A 189 -11.11 -5.23 3.60
CA VAL A 189 -11.86 -5.30 4.86
C VAL A 189 -11.43 -4.18 5.81
N GLY A 190 -10.13 -4.03 6.07
CA GLY A 190 -9.60 -2.97 6.94
C GLY A 190 -9.98 -1.56 6.49
N GLY A 191 -9.99 -1.31 5.18
CA GLY A 191 -10.34 -0.01 4.61
C GLY A 191 -11.80 0.38 4.77
N VAL A 192 -12.73 -0.58 4.68
CA VAL A 192 -14.17 -0.28 4.77
C VAL A 192 -14.68 -0.18 6.22
N ILE A 193 -13.95 -0.72 7.21
CA ILE A 193 -14.35 -0.69 8.62
C ILE A 193 -14.62 0.75 9.08
N GLY A 194 -13.68 1.67 8.85
CA GLY A 194 -13.81 3.06 9.32
C GLY A 194 -15.04 3.79 8.74
N PRO A 195 -15.22 3.82 7.41
CA PRO A 195 -16.38 4.42 6.77
C PRO A 195 -17.72 3.80 7.18
N VAL A 196 -17.79 2.47 7.32
CA VAL A 196 -19.00 1.77 7.77
C VAL A 196 -19.33 2.12 9.22
N THR A 197 -18.34 2.08 10.12
CA THR A 197 -18.52 2.45 11.53
C THR A 197 -18.99 3.91 11.66
N ARG A 198 -18.38 4.83 10.90
CA ARG A 198 -18.83 6.24 10.87
C ARG A 198 -20.31 6.35 10.50
N LYS A 199 -20.76 5.67 9.44
CA LYS A 199 -22.17 5.66 9.00
C LYS A 199 -23.13 5.11 10.04
N ILE A 200 -22.70 4.14 10.85
CA ILE A 200 -23.52 3.57 11.92
C ILE A 200 -23.63 4.56 13.09
N LEU A 201 -22.54 5.22 13.47
CA LEU A 201 -22.49 6.14 14.60
C LEU A 201 -23.16 7.50 14.34
N THR A 202 -23.31 7.91 13.08
CA THR A 202 -23.96 9.18 12.70
C THR A 202 -25.44 9.02 12.34
N LYS A 203 -26.00 7.81 12.46
CA LYS A 203 -27.44 7.56 12.38
C LYS A 203 -28.04 7.62 13.78
#